data_AF-A0ABD1MUY9-F1
#
_entry.id   AF-A0ABD1MUY9-F1
#
_cell.length_a   1.000
_cell.length_b   1.000
_cell.length_c   1.000
_cell.angle_alpha   90.00
_cell.angle_beta   90.00
_cell.angle_gamma   90.00
#
_symmetry.space_group_name_H-M   'P 1'
#
loop_
_entity.id
_entity.type
_entity.pdbx_description
1 polymer ?
#
loop_
_entity_poly.entity_id
_entity_poly.type
_entity_poly.pdbx_seq_one_letter_code
_entity_poly.pdbx_strand_id
1 'polypeptide(L)'
;MTAEDPVQQIELLTSTNDDHGGVIVEMDKPMDSATFVSILRASISHWKQLGKKGVWIKLPIHLVSLVEALVKEGFWYHHAEPKYLMLVYWIPESAHTIPANATHRVGVSALVVNDKPEGEDICVAAVREVKEETGVDSEFVEVLAFRQSHMSFFENSDLFFVCLLHPLSSDIQIQELEIEAAQWVPFDEYAAQPFMEKYEVLRCINDIYLAKIDGQYSGFTPVTIASNFSEKKSYLYLNAGVLKRSNSLSALGFNGKGNMVLSFTCVVTMVKANLSI
;
A
#
# COMPACT_ATOMS: atom_id res chain seq x y z
N MET A 1 -67.71 -3.44 3.68
CA MET A 1 -66.59 -2.83 4.42
C MET A 1 -65.46 -3.83 4.40
N THR A 2 -64.61 -3.77 3.38
CA THR A 2 -63.40 -4.57 3.26
C THR A 2 -62.33 -3.89 4.11
N ALA A 3 -61.81 -4.60 5.10
CA ALA A 3 -60.67 -4.14 5.89
C ALA A 3 -59.45 -4.09 4.98
N GLU A 4 -58.88 -2.89 4.82
CA GLU A 4 -57.57 -2.70 4.20
C GLU A 4 -56.52 -3.17 5.21
N ASP A 5 -55.81 -4.25 4.86
CA ASP A 5 -54.60 -4.67 5.56
C ASP A 5 -53.54 -3.56 5.42
N PRO A 6 -52.96 -3.05 6.52
CA PRO A 6 -51.88 -2.09 6.42
C PRO A 6 -50.63 -2.80 5.91
N VAL A 7 -50.21 -2.46 4.68
CA VAL A 7 -48.93 -2.90 4.11
C VAL A 7 -47.82 -2.44 5.06
N GLN A 8 -47.22 -3.39 5.77
CA GLN A 8 -46.07 -3.15 6.63
C GLN A 8 -44.92 -2.68 5.73
N GLN A 9 -44.59 -1.39 5.81
CA GLN A 9 -43.48 -0.80 5.07
C GLN A 9 -42.19 -1.41 5.63
N ILE A 10 -41.61 -2.36 4.90
CA ILE A 10 -40.39 -3.06 5.32
C ILE A 10 -39.25 -2.05 5.34
N GLU A 11 -38.72 -1.77 6.53
CA GLU A 11 -37.53 -0.95 6.69
C GLU A 11 -36.32 -1.69 6.10
N LEU A 12 -35.58 -1.02 5.21
CA LEU A 12 -34.38 -1.56 4.56
C LEU A 12 -33.16 -0.74 4.97
N LEU A 13 -31.99 -1.37 4.96
CA LEU A 13 -30.72 -0.68 5.19
C LEU A 13 -30.47 0.33 4.07
N THR A 14 -30.06 1.53 4.46
CA THR A 14 -29.60 2.53 3.49
C THR A 14 -28.27 2.08 2.90
N SER A 15 -28.18 2.05 1.58
CA SER A 15 -26.99 1.59 0.86
C SER A 15 -26.69 2.45 -0.36
N THR A 16 -25.41 2.56 -0.71
CA THR A 16 -24.94 3.08 -2.00
C THR A 16 -24.54 1.92 -2.92
N ASN A 17 -24.59 2.11 -4.23
CA ASN A 17 -24.12 1.09 -5.18
C ASN A 17 -22.60 1.21 -5.35
N ASP A 18 -21.91 0.07 -5.48
CA ASP A 18 -20.53 0.03 -5.97
C ASP A 18 -20.50 -0.13 -7.51
N ASP A 19 -19.31 0.08 -8.09
CA ASP A 19 -19.08 0.01 -9.55
C ASP A 19 -19.09 -1.42 -10.12
N HIS A 20 -19.17 -2.43 -9.25
CA HIS A 20 -19.09 -3.85 -9.59
C HIS A 20 -20.43 -4.59 -9.41
N GLY A 21 -21.52 -3.83 -9.24
CA GLY A 21 -22.87 -4.37 -9.10
C GLY A 21 -23.18 -4.89 -7.69
N GLY A 22 -22.39 -4.49 -6.70
CA GLY A 22 -22.68 -4.65 -5.27
C GLY A 22 -23.27 -3.40 -4.63
N VAL A 23 -23.36 -3.44 -3.30
CA VAL A 23 -23.91 -2.38 -2.46
C VAL A 23 -23.06 -2.20 -1.20
N ILE A 24 -22.94 -0.96 -0.73
CA ILE A 24 -22.20 -0.58 0.46
C ILE A 24 -23.17 0.02 1.47
N VAL A 25 -23.19 -0.54 2.68
CA VAL A 25 -23.93 -0.04 3.84
C VAL A 25 -22.93 0.54 4.82
N GLU A 26 -23.12 1.81 5.16
CA GLU A 26 -22.39 2.44 6.26
C GLU A 26 -23.30 2.51 7.49
N MET A 27 -22.92 1.81 8.56
CA MET A 27 -23.66 1.83 9.81
C MET A 27 -23.29 3.08 10.61
N ASP A 28 -24.29 3.83 11.07
CA ASP A 28 -24.11 5.06 11.85
C ASP A 28 -24.82 5.03 13.20
N LYS A 29 -25.93 4.28 13.29
CA LYS A 29 -26.79 4.26 14.48
C LYS A 29 -26.68 2.93 15.24
N PRO A 30 -26.71 2.99 16.57
CA PRO A 30 -26.83 1.78 17.38
C PRO A 30 -28.17 1.12 17.13
N MET A 31 -28.15 -0.20 17.04
CA MET A 31 -29.32 -1.02 16.81
C MET A 31 -29.19 -2.31 17.62
N ASP A 32 -30.31 -2.83 18.10
CA ASP A 32 -30.38 -4.17 18.67
C ASP A 32 -30.09 -5.22 17.57
N SER A 33 -29.32 -6.26 17.92
CA SER A 33 -28.93 -7.29 16.97
C SER A 33 -30.12 -8.04 16.34
N ALA A 34 -31.22 -8.25 17.06
CA ALA A 34 -32.40 -8.96 16.53
C ALA A 34 -33.17 -8.13 15.50
N THR A 35 -33.35 -6.84 15.78
CA THR A 35 -33.92 -5.86 14.83
C THR A 35 -33.00 -5.73 13.62
N PHE A 36 -31.70 -5.61 13.83
CA PHE A 36 -30.72 -5.52 12.76
C PHE A 36 -30.76 -6.73 11.82
N VAL A 37 -30.79 -7.96 12.36
CA VAL A 37 -30.89 -9.18 11.54
C VAL A 37 -32.17 -9.21 10.70
N SER A 38 -33.31 -8.79 11.29
CA SER A 38 -34.58 -8.70 10.57
C SER A 38 -34.49 -7.75 9.36
N ILE A 39 -33.95 -6.55 9.56
CA ILE A 39 -33.76 -5.54 8.52
C ILE A 39 -32.71 -6.01 7.49
N LEU A 40 -31.63 -6.63 7.94
CA LEU A 40 -30.56 -7.16 7.09
C LEU A 40 -31.07 -8.24 6.13
N ARG A 41 -31.83 -9.22 6.63
CA ARG A 41 -32.42 -10.29 5.81
C ARG A 41 -33.39 -9.75 4.77
N ALA A 42 -34.20 -8.77 5.16
CA ALA A 42 -35.09 -8.06 4.24
C ALA A 42 -34.29 -7.32 3.14
N SER A 43 -33.21 -6.64 3.54
CA SER A 43 -32.32 -5.89 2.63
C SER A 43 -31.59 -6.81 1.65
N ILE A 44 -31.04 -7.93 2.12
CA ILE A 44 -30.40 -8.95 1.26
C ILE A 44 -31.42 -9.53 0.27
N SER A 45 -32.64 -9.82 0.72
CA SER A 45 -33.72 -10.31 -0.16
C SER A 45 -34.06 -9.29 -1.25
N HIS A 46 -34.11 -8.00 -0.89
CA HIS A 46 -34.34 -6.92 -1.83
C HIS A 46 -33.19 -6.78 -2.84
N TRP A 47 -31.93 -6.75 -2.38
CA TRP A 47 -30.76 -6.66 -3.25
C TRP A 47 -30.62 -7.87 -4.17
N LYS A 48 -31.02 -9.06 -3.72
CA LYS A 48 -31.09 -10.26 -4.55
C LYS A 48 -32.06 -10.09 -5.72
N GLN A 49 -33.24 -9.49 -5.49
CA GLN A 49 -34.21 -9.20 -6.55
C GLN A 49 -33.69 -8.16 -7.54
N LEU A 50 -32.86 -7.22 -7.08
CA LEU A 50 -32.19 -6.22 -7.92
C LEU A 50 -30.96 -6.76 -8.66
N GLY A 51 -30.63 -8.05 -8.53
CA GLY A 51 -29.48 -8.66 -9.18
C GLY A 51 -28.14 -8.16 -8.63
N LYS A 52 -28.10 -7.65 -7.40
CA LYS A 52 -26.87 -7.24 -6.73
C LYS A 52 -26.03 -8.46 -6.34
N LYS A 53 -24.72 -8.25 -6.27
CA LYS A 53 -23.75 -9.32 -6.01
C LYS A 53 -23.13 -9.23 -4.61
N GLY A 54 -22.18 -8.32 -4.43
CA GLY A 54 -21.51 -8.10 -3.15
C GLY A 54 -22.30 -7.16 -2.25
N VAL A 55 -22.38 -7.49 -0.96
CA VAL A 55 -22.92 -6.61 0.08
C VAL A 55 -21.78 -6.30 1.04
N TRP A 56 -21.41 -5.03 1.13
CA TRP A 56 -20.36 -4.53 1.99
C TRP A 56 -20.98 -3.82 3.18
N ILE A 57 -20.52 -4.14 4.39
CA ILE A 57 -20.97 -3.48 5.62
C ILE A 57 -19.75 -2.90 6.32
N LYS A 58 -19.71 -1.56 6.33
CA LYS A 58 -18.75 -0.78 7.11
C LYS A 58 -19.32 -0.56 8.49
N LEU A 59 -18.76 -1.25 9.47
CA LEU A 59 -19.24 -1.25 10.84
C LEU A 59 -18.25 -0.49 11.75
N PRO A 60 -18.60 0.70 12.26
CA PRO A 60 -17.78 1.41 13.23
C PRO A 60 -17.52 0.59 14.50
N ILE A 61 -16.35 0.81 15.12
CA ILE A 61 -15.89 0.04 16.30
C ILE A 61 -16.88 0.07 17.48
N HIS A 62 -17.63 1.16 17.64
CA HIS A 62 -18.62 1.30 18.71
C HIS A 62 -19.90 0.47 18.48
N LEU A 63 -20.09 -0.10 17.28
CA LEU A 63 -21.21 -0.98 16.92
C LEU A 63 -20.79 -2.47 16.89
N VAL A 64 -19.71 -2.83 17.60
CA VAL A 64 -19.15 -4.19 17.64
C VAL A 64 -20.15 -5.29 18.00
N SER A 65 -21.22 -4.96 18.73
CA SER A 65 -22.29 -5.91 19.09
C SER A 65 -23.01 -6.51 17.87
N LEU A 66 -22.94 -5.87 16.70
CA LEU A 66 -23.54 -6.36 15.46
C LEU A 66 -22.64 -7.34 14.68
N VAL A 67 -21.36 -7.45 15.03
CA VAL A 67 -20.41 -8.32 14.32
C VAL A 67 -20.83 -9.79 14.38
N GLU A 68 -21.20 -10.28 15.56
CA GLU A 68 -21.65 -11.68 15.72
C GLU A 68 -22.90 -11.97 14.88
N ALA A 69 -23.83 -11.02 14.83
CA ALA A 69 -25.03 -11.14 14.02
C ALA A 69 -24.71 -11.24 12.53
N LEU A 70 -23.80 -10.39 12.03
CA LEU A 70 -23.36 -10.43 10.64
C LEU A 70 -22.72 -11.76 10.26
N VAL A 71 -21.81 -12.25 11.09
CA VAL A 71 -21.11 -13.52 10.84
C VAL A 71 -22.11 -14.69 10.81
N LYS A 72 -23.11 -14.70 11.70
CA LYS A 72 -24.18 -15.71 11.70
C LYS A 72 -25.06 -15.67 10.44
N GLU A 73 -25.22 -14.50 9.82
CA GLU A 73 -25.91 -14.34 8.54
C GLU A 73 -25.00 -14.62 7.32
N GLY A 74 -23.77 -15.09 7.56
CA GLY A 74 -22.85 -15.54 6.52
C GLY A 74 -21.89 -14.49 5.97
N PHE A 75 -21.84 -13.29 6.58
CA PHE A 75 -20.79 -12.32 6.25
C PHE A 75 -19.43 -12.81 6.76
N TRP A 76 -18.37 -12.49 6.02
CA TRP A 76 -17.00 -12.71 6.46
C TRP A 76 -16.24 -11.38 6.51
N TYR A 77 -15.14 -11.38 7.27
CA TYR A 77 -14.26 -10.20 7.36
C TYR A 77 -13.50 -10.02 6.06
N HIS A 78 -13.45 -8.78 5.58
CA HIS A 78 -12.60 -8.41 4.47
C HIS A 78 -11.35 -7.67 4.97
N HIS A 79 -11.50 -6.52 5.62
CA HIS A 79 -10.39 -5.77 6.20
C HIS A 79 -10.86 -5.02 7.45
N ALA A 80 -9.93 -4.51 8.24
CA ALA A 80 -10.22 -3.70 9.42
C ALA A 80 -9.29 -2.49 9.44
N GLU A 81 -9.85 -1.37 9.89
CA GLU A 81 -9.12 -0.15 10.22
C GLU A 81 -9.25 0.11 11.72
N PRO A 82 -8.44 0.98 12.34
CA PRO A 82 -8.50 1.24 13.78
C PRO A 82 -9.89 1.64 14.31
N LYS A 83 -10.77 2.15 13.44
CA LYS A 83 -12.10 2.66 13.82
C LYS A 83 -13.28 1.90 13.22
N TYR A 84 -13.07 0.93 12.33
CA TYR A 84 -14.16 0.16 11.73
C TYR A 84 -13.71 -1.21 11.24
N LEU A 85 -14.68 -2.12 11.11
CA LEU A 85 -14.52 -3.41 10.47
C LEU A 85 -15.31 -3.42 9.15
N MET A 86 -14.70 -3.87 8.06
CA MET A 86 -15.40 -4.11 6.79
C MET A 86 -15.73 -5.59 6.66
N LEU A 87 -17.02 -5.89 6.56
CA LEU A 87 -17.53 -7.23 6.32
C LEU A 87 -18.17 -7.30 4.93
N VAL A 88 -18.13 -8.48 4.32
CA VAL A 88 -18.70 -8.69 3.00
C VAL A 88 -19.51 -9.98 2.94
N TYR A 89 -20.56 -9.98 2.14
CA TYR A 89 -21.39 -11.13 1.81
C TYR A 89 -21.62 -11.19 0.30
N TRP A 90 -21.63 -12.40 -0.26
CA TRP A 90 -21.90 -12.63 -1.68
C TRP A 90 -23.27 -13.28 -1.85
N ILE A 91 -24.18 -12.57 -2.51
CA ILE A 91 -25.56 -13.01 -2.73
C ILE A 91 -25.68 -14.19 -3.71
N PRO A 92 -24.95 -14.22 -4.85
CA PRO A 92 -25.05 -15.33 -5.80
C PRO A 92 -24.49 -16.64 -5.25
N GLU A 93 -25.02 -17.78 -5.71
CA GLU A 93 -24.48 -19.11 -5.41
C GLU A 93 -23.19 -19.43 -6.19
N SER A 94 -22.83 -18.59 -7.17
CA SER A 94 -21.58 -18.73 -7.91
C SER A 94 -20.38 -18.38 -7.03
N ALA A 95 -19.18 -18.81 -7.45
CA ALA A 95 -17.94 -18.33 -6.86
C ALA A 95 -17.93 -16.78 -6.80
N HIS A 96 -17.45 -16.23 -5.68
CA HIS A 96 -17.34 -14.78 -5.51
C HIS A 96 -16.15 -14.24 -6.31
N THR A 97 -16.29 -13.01 -6.81
CA THR A 97 -15.20 -12.27 -7.47
C THR A 97 -14.65 -11.15 -6.59
N ILE A 98 -14.98 -11.18 -5.29
CA ILE A 98 -14.44 -10.24 -4.31
C ILE A 98 -12.93 -10.49 -4.19
N PRO A 99 -12.08 -9.47 -4.43
CA PRO A 99 -10.64 -9.59 -4.22
C PRO A 99 -10.35 -10.03 -2.80
N ALA A 100 -9.36 -10.89 -2.59
CA ALA A 100 -8.83 -11.10 -1.25
C ALA A 100 -8.25 -9.77 -0.73
N ASN A 101 -8.30 -9.57 0.59
CA ASN A 101 -7.66 -8.45 1.26
C ASN A 101 -6.16 -8.38 0.95
N ALA A 102 -5.53 -7.23 1.20
CA ALA A 102 -4.12 -7.00 0.90
C ALA A 102 -3.23 -8.10 1.54
N THR A 103 -2.79 -9.06 0.73
CA THR A 103 -1.95 -10.20 1.14
C THR A 103 -0.46 -9.90 1.15
N HIS A 104 -0.10 -8.67 0.73
CA HIS A 104 1.28 -8.25 0.52
C HIS A 104 1.62 -7.04 1.37
N ARG A 105 2.67 -7.15 2.20
CA ARG A 105 3.32 -5.99 2.77
C ARG A 105 4.25 -5.39 1.73
N VAL A 106 4.15 -4.09 1.51
CA VAL A 106 5.09 -3.33 0.68
C VAL A 106 6.08 -2.67 1.62
N GLY A 107 7.31 -3.18 1.66
CA GLY A 107 8.45 -2.54 2.28
C GLY A 107 9.29 -1.86 1.22
N VAL A 108 9.78 -0.67 1.51
CA VAL A 108 10.84 -0.01 0.74
C VAL A 108 12.15 -0.19 1.52
N SER A 109 13.29 -0.06 0.86
CA SER A 109 14.59 0.28 1.45
C SER A 109 14.77 1.76 1.12
N ALA A 110 14.53 2.73 2.01
CA ALA A 110 14.46 2.74 3.48
C ALA A 110 13.34 1.95 4.16
N LEU A 111 13.72 1.20 5.20
CA LEU A 111 12.93 0.16 5.84
C LEU A 111 11.57 0.66 6.35
N VAL A 112 10.48 0.10 5.83
CA VAL A 112 9.15 0.21 6.46
C VAL A 112 8.71 -1.15 6.98
N VAL A 113 8.61 -1.30 8.30
CA VAL A 113 7.70 -2.25 8.92
C VAL A 113 6.35 -1.54 9.03
N ASN A 114 5.47 -1.80 8.06
CA ASN A 114 4.22 -1.07 7.92
C ASN A 114 3.26 -1.36 9.09
N ASP A 115 3.00 -0.32 9.89
CA ASP A 115 1.88 -0.24 10.83
C ASP A 115 0.83 0.85 10.45
N LYS A 116 1.01 1.67 9.38
CA LYS A 116 0.03 2.65 8.80
C LYS A 116 0.48 3.20 7.42
N PRO A 117 -0.42 3.82 6.59
CA PRO A 117 -1.81 3.49 6.21
C PRO A 117 -1.87 2.83 4.81
N GLU A 118 -2.96 2.13 4.51
CA GLU A 118 -3.20 1.56 3.17
C GLU A 118 -3.26 2.66 2.09
N GLY A 119 -2.48 2.51 1.00
CA GLY A 119 -2.56 3.38 -0.19
C GLY A 119 -1.51 4.49 -0.33
N GLU A 120 -0.37 4.42 0.36
CA GLU A 120 0.78 5.31 0.14
C GLU A 120 1.60 4.91 -1.11
N ASP A 121 2.08 5.91 -1.87
CA ASP A 121 2.92 5.69 -3.05
C ASP A 121 4.37 5.35 -2.66
N ILE A 122 5.00 4.39 -3.35
CA ILE A 122 6.38 3.93 -3.08
C ILE A 122 7.38 5.08 -3.00
N CYS A 123 7.34 6.03 -3.96
CA CYS A 123 8.26 7.16 -3.98
C CYS A 123 8.05 8.14 -2.82
N VAL A 124 6.82 8.29 -2.35
CA VAL A 124 6.48 9.15 -1.21
C VAL A 124 6.93 8.49 0.08
N ALA A 125 6.62 7.21 0.25
CA ALA A 125 7.05 6.41 1.40
C ALA A 125 8.57 6.46 1.55
N ALA A 126 9.33 6.17 0.48
CA ALA A 126 10.79 6.16 0.53
C ALA A 126 11.41 7.49 1.03
N VAL A 127 10.87 8.62 0.59
CA VAL A 127 11.34 9.96 1.00
C VAL A 127 10.95 10.25 2.45
N ARG A 128 9.72 9.90 2.84
CA ARG A 128 9.22 10.10 4.21
C ARG A 128 10.06 9.32 5.23
N GLU A 129 10.37 8.06 4.96
CA GLU A 129 11.12 7.19 5.88
C GLU A 129 12.54 7.70 6.11
N VAL A 130 13.24 8.11 5.04
CA VAL A 130 14.56 8.74 5.19
C VAL A 130 14.47 9.98 6.07
N LYS A 131 13.42 10.78 5.91
CA LYS A 131 13.21 11.98 6.72
C LYS A 131 12.89 11.65 8.18
N GLU A 132 12.05 10.65 8.43
CA GLU A 132 11.63 10.23 9.77
C GLU A 132 12.78 9.62 10.57
N GLU A 133 13.57 8.71 9.95
CA GLU A 133 14.67 8.03 10.61
C GLU A 133 15.91 8.94 10.80
N THR A 134 16.23 9.78 9.80
CA THR A 134 17.53 10.48 9.74
C THR A 134 17.45 12.00 9.68
N GLY A 135 16.26 12.59 9.54
CA GLY A 135 16.07 14.02 9.37
C GLY A 135 16.53 14.58 8.01
N VAL A 136 17.12 13.76 7.14
CA VAL A 136 17.65 14.19 5.83
C VAL A 136 16.52 14.41 4.83
N ASP A 137 16.51 15.58 4.21
CA ASP A 137 15.62 15.85 3.08
C ASP A 137 16.16 15.16 1.84
N SER A 138 15.29 14.51 1.07
CA SER A 138 15.69 13.77 -0.12
C SER A 138 14.64 13.85 -1.23
N GLU A 139 15.07 13.61 -2.46
CA GLU A 139 14.21 13.43 -3.62
C GLU A 139 14.33 12.00 -4.15
N PHE A 140 13.20 11.45 -4.60
CA PHE A 140 13.15 10.12 -5.19
C PHE A 140 13.74 10.12 -6.60
N VAL A 141 14.61 9.15 -6.93
CA VAL A 141 15.21 9.01 -8.25
C VAL A 141 14.58 7.86 -9.03
N GLU A 142 14.75 6.63 -8.55
CA GLU A 142 14.26 5.42 -9.24
C GLU A 142 14.13 4.22 -8.29
N VAL A 143 13.29 3.26 -8.66
CA VAL A 143 13.34 1.91 -8.09
C VAL A 143 14.42 1.13 -8.83
N LEU A 144 15.43 0.65 -8.12
CA LEU A 144 16.51 -0.17 -8.69
C LEU A 144 16.08 -1.63 -8.84
N ALA A 145 15.42 -2.18 -7.83
CA ALA A 145 14.95 -3.56 -7.85
C ALA A 145 13.75 -3.73 -6.91
N PHE A 146 13.08 -4.86 -7.01
CA PHE A 146 12.17 -5.31 -5.97
C PHE A 146 12.33 -6.82 -5.77
N ARG A 147 12.08 -7.27 -4.55
CA ARG A 147 12.14 -8.67 -4.14
C ARG A 147 10.78 -9.08 -3.61
N GLN A 148 10.35 -10.28 -3.95
CA GLN A 148 9.24 -10.93 -3.28
C GLN A 148 9.75 -12.04 -2.36
N SER A 149 9.20 -12.15 -1.16
CA SER A 149 9.31 -13.37 -0.35
C SER A 149 7.97 -13.78 0.23
N HIS A 150 7.75 -15.08 0.36
CA HIS A 150 6.53 -15.62 0.96
C HIS A 150 6.77 -16.08 2.40
N MET A 151 5.69 -16.15 3.18
CA MET A 151 5.67 -16.74 4.52
C MET A 151 6.66 -16.10 5.49
N SER A 152 6.69 -14.77 5.51
CA SER A 152 7.48 -14.00 6.46
C SER A 152 6.74 -13.92 7.80
N PHE A 153 6.15 -12.78 8.13
CA PHE A 153 5.28 -12.62 9.30
C PHE A 153 3.81 -12.96 8.96
N PHE A 154 3.18 -13.78 9.79
CA PHE A 154 1.74 -14.11 9.71
C PHE A 154 1.28 -14.66 8.34
N GLU A 155 2.12 -15.48 7.70
CA GLU A 155 1.81 -16.13 6.41
C GLU A 155 1.63 -15.18 5.21
N ASN A 156 1.92 -13.89 5.37
CA ASN A 156 1.86 -12.92 4.28
C ASN A 156 3.08 -12.98 3.38
N SER A 157 2.89 -12.48 2.16
CA SER A 157 3.99 -12.23 1.22
C SER A 157 4.52 -10.82 1.43
N ASP A 158 5.81 -10.62 1.25
CA ASP A 158 6.47 -9.32 1.33
C ASP A 158 6.99 -8.93 -0.05
N LEU A 159 6.70 -7.72 -0.48
CA LEU A 159 7.40 -7.02 -1.54
C LEU A 159 8.37 -6.04 -0.90
N PHE A 160 9.63 -6.08 -1.32
CA PHE A 160 10.70 -5.23 -0.83
C PHE A 160 11.29 -4.45 -2.00
N PHE A 161 11.14 -3.13 -2.02
CA PHE A 161 11.62 -2.25 -3.09
C PHE A 161 12.95 -1.61 -2.71
N VAL A 162 13.95 -1.73 -3.58
CA VAL A 162 15.25 -1.07 -3.44
C VAL A 162 15.17 0.25 -4.18
N CYS A 163 15.19 1.37 -3.45
CA CYS A 163 15.05 2.70 -4.03
C CYS A 163 16.36 3.47 -4.02
N LEU A 164 16.53 4.31 -5.03
CA LEU A 164 17.59 5.29 -5.11
C LEU A 164 17.01 6.67 -4.82
N LEU A 165 17.60 7.36 -3.83
CA LEU A 165 17.24 8.71 -3.44
C LEU A 165 18.46 9.62 -3.53
N HIS A 166 18.19 10.88 -3.86
CA HIS A 166 19.17 11.95 -3.86
C HIS A 166 18.93 12.86 -2.64
N PRO A 167 19.88 13.00 -1.72
CA PRO A 167 19.76 13.85 -0.55
C PRO A 167 19.91 15.32 -0.94
N LEU A 168 19.00 16.14 -0.41
CA LEU A 168 18.99 17.59 -0.52
C LEU A 168 19.72 18.26 0.66
N SER A 169 19.95 17.52 1.74
CA SER A 169 20.74 17.93 2.90
C SER A 169 21.72 16.84 3.35
N SER A 170 22.71 17.22 4.15
CA SER A 170 23.70 16.29 4.71
C SER A 170 23.65 16.16 6.23
N ASP A 171 22.89 17.03 6.89
CA ASP A 171 22.77 17.07 8.35
C ASP A 171 21.86 15.94 8.82
N ILE A 172 22.45 14.99 9.55
CA ILE A 172 21.74 13.85 10.11
C ILE A 172 21.20 14.24 11.50
N GLN A 173 19.92 13.97 11.73
CA GLN A 173 19.24 14.06 13.02
C GLN A 173 18.54 12.72 13.27
N ILE A 174 19.15 11.90 14.11
CA ILE A 174 18.67 10.55 14.39
C ILE A 174 17.37 10.59 15.20
N GLN A 175 16.41 9.78 14.79
CA GLN A 175 15.23 9.45 15.57
C GLN A 175 15.54 8.20 16.41
N GLU A 176 15.79 8.39 17.71
CA GLU A 176 16.28 7.34 18.62
C GLU A 176 15.26 6.24 18.97
N LEU A 177 13.97 6.43 18.63
CA LEU A 177 12.94 5.39 18.82
C LEU A 177 12.96 4.36 17.70
N GLU A 178 13.51 4.70 16.53
CA GLU A 178 13.50 3.88 15.32
C GLU A 178 14.88 3.33 14.99
N ILE A 179 15.94 4.14 15.11
CA ILE A 179 17.29 3.75 14.70
C ILE A 179 18.35 4.09 15.77
N GLU A 180 19.36 3.22 15.89
CA GLU A 180 20.45 3.38 16.86
C GLU A 180 21.53 4.34 16.36
N ALA A 181 21.82 4.32 15.05
CA ALA A 181 22.86 5.15 14.43
C ALA A 181 22.59 5.40 12.94
N ALA A 182 23.05 6.55 12.46
CA ALA A 182 23.12 6.89 11.04
C ALA A 182 24.42 7.65 10.75
N GLN A 183 25.07 7.31 9.64
CA GLN A 183 26.28 7.98 9.18
C GLN A 183 26.42 7.90 7.66
N TRP A 184 27.15 8.87 7.10
CA TRP A 184 27.58 8.84 5.71
C TRP A 184 28.82 7.97 5.56
N VAL A 185 28.73 6.90 4.75
CA VAL A 185 29.81 5.95 4.49
C VAL A 185 30.15 5.97 3.00
N PRO A 186 31.44 6.03 2.60
CA PRO A 186 31.83 5.84 1.20
C PRO A 186 31.34 4.50 0.66
N PHE A 187 30.88 4.45 -0.59
CA PHE A 187 30.30 3.22 -1.16
C PHE A 187 31.25 2.02 -1.10
N ASP A 188 32.52 2.21 -1.45
CA ASP A 188 33.50 1.12 -1.44
C ASP A 188 33.70 0.54 -0.03
N GLU A 189 33.62 1.39 1.01
CA GLU A 189 33.68 0.95 2.40
C GLU A 189 32.41 0.20 2.82
N TYR A 190 31.24 0.63 2.35
CA TYR A 190 29.96 -0.06 2.58
C TYR A 190 29.91 -1.43 1.89
N ALA A 191 30.30 -1.49 0.62
CA ALA A 191 30.32 -2.70 -0.19
C ALA A 191 31.29 -3.75 0.37
N ALA A 192 32.37 -3.33 1.02
CA ALA A 192 33.38 -4.19 1.63
C ALA A 192 33.00 -4.71 3.03
N GLN A 193 31.83 -4.35 3.59
CA GLN A 193 31.47 -4.77 4.94
C GLN A 193 31.25 -6.29 5.01
N PRO A 194 31.77 -7.00 6.04
CA PRO A 194 31.73 -8.46 6.09
C PRO A 194 30.33 -9.10 6.05
N PHE A 195 29.30 -8.37 6.50
CA PHE A 195 27.93 -8.89 6.44
C PHE A 195 27.35 -8.88 5.02
N MET A 196 27.92 -8.11 4.09
CA MET A 196 27.45 -7.99 2.71
C MET A 196 27.55 -9.34 1.99
N GLU A 197 28.58 -10.13 2.30
CA GLU A 197 28.79 -11.46 1.72
C GLU A 197 27.85 -12.52 2.31
N LYS A 198 27.27 -12.28 3.48
CA LYS A 198 26.49 -13.26 4.25
C LYS A 198 25.12 -13.54 3.64
N TYR A 199 24.50 -12.55 3.01
CA TYR A 199 23.12 -12.64 2.52
C TYR A 199 23.06 -12.40 1.01
N GLU A 200 22.53 -13.36 0.26
CA GLU A 200 22.47 -13.30 -1.21
C GLU A 200 21.75 -12.06 -1.73
N VAL A 201 20.64 -11.67 -1.10
CA VAL A 201 19.92 -10.44 -1.44
C VAL A 201 20.80 -9.20 -1.35
N LEU A 202 21.66 -9.11 -0.32
CA LEU A 202 22.55 -7.97 -0.14
C LEU A 202 23.65 -7.95 -1.19
N ARG A 203 24.19 -9.13 -1.58
CA ARG A 203 25.14 -9.23 -2.71
C ARG A 203 24.51 -8.74 -4.02
N CYS A 204 23.31 -9.21 -4.36
CA CYS A 204 22.63 -8.76 -5.57
C CYS A 204 22.37 -7.25 -5.56
N ILE A 205 21.99 -6.70 -4.40
CA ILE A 205 21.78 -5.26 -4.23
C ILE A 205 23.10 -4.50 -4.44
N ASN A 206 24.21 -4.98 -3.90
CA ASN A 206 25.53 -4.38 -4.07
C ASN A 206 25.98 -4.39 -5.54
N ASP A 207 25.78 -5.50 -6.26
CA ASP A 207 26.09 -5.61 -7.68
C ASP A 207 25.27 -4.62 -8.52
N ILE A 208 24.00 -4.42 -8.16
CA ILE A 208 23.14 -3.42 -8.82
C ILE A 208 23.66 -2.00 -8.57
N TYR A 209 24.09 -1.68 -7.34
CA TYR A 209 24.67 -0.37 -7.03
C TYR A 209 25.99 -0.13 -7.76
N LEU A 210 26.88 -1.11 -7.81
CA LEU A 210 28.12 -1.04 -8.57
C LEU A 210 27.84 -0.76 -10.05
N ALA A 211 26.95 -1.55 -10.66
CA ALA A 211 26.54 -1.35 -12.05
C ALA A 211 25.87 0.02 -12.27
N LYS A 212 25.14 0.55 -11.27
CA LYS A 212 24.53 1.88 -11.33
C LYS A 212 25.59 2.99 -11.28
N ILE A 213 26.61 2.85 -10.43
CA ILE A 213 27.72 3.80 -10.32
C ILE A 213 28.54 3.84 -11.61
N ASP A 214 28.75 2.68 -12.24
CA ASP A 214 29.44 2.54 -13.52
C ASP A 214 28.58 2.98 -14.74
N GLY A 215 27.36 3.48 -14.50
CA GLY A 215 26.42 3.91 -15.52
C GLY A 215 25.87 2.76 -16.38
N GLN A 216 26.09 1.50 -15.98
CA GLN A 216 25.63 0.30 -16.69
C GLN A 216 24.22 -0.15 -16.25
N TYR A 217 23.67 0.42 -15.19
CA TYR A 217 22.34 0.10 -14.68
C TYR A 217 21.38 1.29 -14.74
N SER A 218 20.14 1.03 -15.14
CA SER A 218 19.04 2.00 -15.10
C SER A 218 17.84 1.33 -14.46
N GLY A 219 17.35 1.91 -13.36
CA GLY A 219 16.16 1.46 -12.68
C GLY A 219 14.87 1.95 -13.35
N PHE A 220 13.81 2.00 -12.56
CA PHE A 220 12.47 2.39 -12.95
C PHE A 220 12.10 3.73 -12.33
N THR A 221 11.95 4.75 -13.16
CA THR A 221 11.54 6.10 -12.75
C THR A 221 10.01 6.19 -12.73
N PRO A 222 9.41 6.82 -11.70
CA PRO A 222 7.98 7.09 -11.68
C PRO A 222 7.61 8.14 -12.72
N VAL A 223 6.64 7.82 -13.57
CA VAL A 223 6.01 8.77 -14.48
C VAL A 223 4.56 8.93 -14.05
N THR A 224 4.16 10.17 -13.79
CA THR A 224 2.76 10.47 -13.47
C THR A 224 1.91 10.24 -14.72
N ILE A 225 0.90 9.40 -14.59
CA ILE A 225 -0.10 9.19 -15.62
C ILE A 225 -1.46 9.72 -15.15
N ALA A 226 -2.20 10.29 -16.08
CA ALA A 226 -3.61 10.61 -15.84
C ALA A 226 -4.38 9.30 -15.74
N SER A 227 -5.07 9.08 -14.62
CA SER A 227 -6.02 7.98 -14.53
C SER A 227 -7.29 8.37 -15.29
N ASN A 228 -7.74 7.51 -16.20
CA ASN A 228 -9.03 7.69 -16.88
C ASN A 228 -10.22 7.36 -15.96
N PHE A 229 -9.95 6.91 -14.73
CA PHE A 229 -10.92 6.32 -13.81
C PHE A 229 -10.98 7.03 -12.45
N SER A 230 -10.08 7.98 -12.17
CA SER A 230 -10.06 8.74 -10.92
C SER A 230 -9.32 10.07 -11.06
N GLU A 231 -9.69 11.10 -10.29
CA GLU A 231 -8.91 12.35 -10.18
C GLU A 231 -7.57 12.17 -9.44
N LYS A 232 -7.33 11.00 -8.84
CA LYS A 232 -6.07 10.68 -8.17
C LYS A 232 -4.94 10.46 -9.17
N LYS A 233 -3.78 11.06 -8.88
CA LYS A 233 -2.53 10.82 -9.63
C LYS A 233 -2.16 9.34 -9.49
N SER A 234 -1.71 8.73 -10.59
CA SER A 234 -1.17 7.37 -10.59
C SER A 234 0.27 7.42 -11.11
N TYR A 235 1.14 6.59 -10.54
CA TYR A 235 2.54 6.49 -10.94
C TYR A 235 2.80 5.19 -11.70
N LEU A 236 3.33 5.32 -12.92
CA LEU A 236 3.86 4.21 -13.70
C LEU A 236 5.39 4.21 -13.56
N TYR A 237 5.94 3.18 -12.93
CA TYR A 237 7.38 2.99 -12.80
C TYR A 237 7.90 2.32 -14.07
N LEU A 238 8.79 3.00 -14.79
CA LEU A 238 9.27 2.54 -16.10
C LEU A 238 10.76 2.78 -16.28
N ASN A 239 11.42 1.93 -17.07
CA ASN A 239 12.81 2.12 -17.42
C ASN A 239 12.93 3.26 -18.45
N ALA A 240 13.21 4.47 -17.98
CA ALA A 240 13.28 5.67 -18.82
C ALA A 240 14.44 5.63 -19.84
N GLY A 241 15.49 4.82 -19.59
CA GLY A 241 16.61 4.63 -20.51
C GLY A 241 16.20 4.00 -21.85
N VAL A 242 15.14 3.18 -21.86
CA VAL A 242 14.58 2.57 -23.07
C VAL A 242 13.70 3.57 -23.85
N LEU A 243 12.97 4.43 -23.14
CA LEU A 243 12.05 5.41 -23.75
C LEU A 243 12.77 6.58 -24.43
N LYS A 244 14.03 6.90 -24.10
CA LYS A 244 14.80 7.91 -24.84
C LYS A 244 15.02 7.56 -26.33
N ARG A 245 14.76 6.31 -26.76
CA ARG A 245 14.75 5.91 -28.19
C ARG A 245 13.40 6.09 -28.88
N SER A 246 12.32 6.30 -28.15
CA SER A 246 11.00 6.65 -28.69
C SER A 246 10.73 8.13 -28.41
N ASN A 247 10.43 8.92 -29.44
CA ASN A 247 10.19 10.38 -29.35
C ASN A 247 8.97 10.81 -28.51
N SER A 248 8.50 10.03 -27.53
CA SER A 248 7.27 10.31 -26.78
C SER A 248 7.44 11.09 -25.47
N LEU A 249 8.64 11.28 -24.92
CA LEU A 249 8.85 12.04 -23.68
C LEU A 249 10.16 12.86 -23.71
N SER A 250 10.16 13.99 -24.43
CA SER A 250 11.30 14.92 -24.56
C SER A 250 11.22 16.15 -23.64
N ALA A 251 10.55 16.04 -22.50
CA ALA A 251 10.52 17.11 -21.52
C ALA A 251 10.55 16.50 -20.12
N LEU A 252 11.75 16.36 -19.55
CA LEU A 252 12.05 16.37 -18.12
C LEU A 252 13.58 16.41 -18.03
N GLY A 253 14.11 17.63 -18.04
CA GLY A 253 15.53 17.88 -17.80
C GLY A 253 15.81 17.71 -16.32
N PHE A 254 16.66 16.74 -15.97
CA PHE A 254 17.27 16.65 -14.66
C PHE A 254 18.79 16.75 -14.83
N ASN A 255 19.35 17.85 -14.32
CA ASN A 255 20.78 18.09 -14.18
C ASN A 255 21.01 18.34 -12.68
N GLY A 256 21.44 17.30 -11.96
CA GLY A 256 21.75 17.41 -10.53
C GLY A 256 22.93 16.51 -10.18
N LYS A 257 23.98 17.07 -9.57
CA LYS A 257 25.11 16.33 -8.96
C LYS A 257 24.80 16.13 -7.48
N GLY A 258 24.97 14.94 -6.92
CA GLY A 258 24.96 14.79 -5.46
C GLY A 258 25.11 13.37 -4.92
N ASN A 259 25.05 13.28 -3.58
CA ASN A 259 25.33 12.10 -2.76
C ASN A 259 24.16 11.08 -2.81
N MET A 260 24.23 9.94 -2.12
CA MET A 260 23.19 8.88 -2.18
C MET A 260 22.80 8.40 -0.78
N VAL A 261 21.54 8.06 -0.57
CA VAL A 261 21.02 7.58 0.72
C VAL A 261 20.56 6.13 0.58
N LEU A 262 21.11 5.23 1.41
CA LEU A 262 20.69 3.84 1.55
C LEU A 262 20.26 3.59 3.01
N SER A 263 19.20 2.83 3.25
CA SER A 263 18.76 2.47 4.60
C SER A 263 18.44 0.96 4.65
N PHE A 264 19.13 0.26 5.56
CA PHE A 264 18.92 -1.14 5.94
C PHE A 264 18.86 -1.22 7.47
N THR A 265 18.04 -2.12 8.01
CA THR A 265 17.60 -2.13 9.42
C THR A 265 18.71 -2.13 10.48
N CYS A 266 18.44 -1.42 11.58
CA CYS A 266 19.25 -1.11 12.78
C CYS A 266 20.37 -0.08 12.59
N VAL A 267 20.94 0.04 11.39
CA VAL A 267 21.91 1.09 11.05
C VAL A 267 21.58 1.64 9.67
N VAL A 268 20.93 2.80 9.61
CA VAL A 268 20.73 3.51 8.35
C VAL A 268 22.10 3.92 7.81
N THR A 269 22.60 3.16 6.85
CA THR A 269 23.92 3.41 6.26
C THR A 269 23.75 4.28 5.03
N MET A 270 23.82 5.60 5.22
CA MET A 270 23.74 6.57 4.13
C MET A 270 25.01 6.46 3.28
N VAL A 271 24.93 6.13 1.99
CA VAL A 271 26.12 5.82 1.21
C VAL A 271 26.53 6.95 0.26
N LYS A 272 27.69 7.56 0.51
CA LYS A 272 28.26 8.58 -0.37
C LYS A 272 28.90 7.93 -1.61
N ALA A 273 28.19 7.96 -2.74
CA ALA A 273 28.72 7.58 -4.04
C ALA A 273 29.05 8.82 -4.88
N ASN A 274 30.25 8.86 -5.48
CA ASN A 274 30.63 9.90 -6.45
C ASN A 274 30.13 9.48 -7.85
N LEU A 275 28.86 9.74 -8.16
CA LEU A 275 28.31 9.48 -9.49
C LEU A 275 28.87 10.51 -10.50
N SER A 276 29.57 10.02 -11.52
CA SER A 276 29.90 10.81 -12.70
C SER A 276 28.71 10.73 -13.66
N ILE A 277 27.98 11.83 -13.80
CA ILE A 277 26.84 12.00 -14.72
C ILE A 277 27.33 12.56 -16.04
#